data_AF-A0A970C0Y6-F1
#
_entry.id   AF-A0A970C0Y6-F1
#
_cell.length_a   1.000
_cell.length_b   1.000
_cell.length_c   1.000
_cell.angle_alpha   90.00
_cell.angle_beta   90.00
_cell.angle_gamma   90.00
#
_symmetry.space_group_name_H-M   'P 1'
#
loop_
_entity.id
_entity.type
_entity.pdbx_description
1 polymer ?
#
loop_
_entity_poly.entity_id
_entity_poly.type
_entity_poly.pdbx_seq_one_letter_code
_entity_poly.pdbx_strand_id
1 'polypeptide(L)'
;MDDNHPQDDITVNYAPHSPQGSTVADFLSFRTMVTPIIIQALFWLGVAVCVIGGLAGIFAGEPLGGLLTLFLGPLIVRVYCEVLILFFRINTTLTDIRNNTKR
;
A
#
# COMPACT_ATOMS: atom_id res chain seq x y z
N MET A 1 23.73 -49.14 -41.45
CA MET A 1 22.37 -48.73 -41.06
C MET A 1 22.48 -48.30 -39.62
N ASP A 2 22.20 -47.02 -39.41
CA ASP A 2 22.20 -46.31 -38.13
C ASP A 2 21.10 -46.85 -37.21
N ASP A 3 20.64 -46.02 -36.27
CA ASP A 3 19.64 -46.27 -35.22
C ASP A 3 20.25 -46.52 -33.83
N ASN A 4 21.39 -45.85 -33.57
CA ASN A 4 21.59 -45.22 -32.27
C ASN A 4 20.54 -44.10 -32.11
N HIS A 5 19.35 -44.45 -31.62
CA HIS A 5 18.44 -43.48 -31.05
C HIS A 5 18.61 -43.53 -29.51
N PRO A 6 19.24 -42.53 -28.90
CA PRO A 6 19.12 -42.31 -27.47
C PRO A 6 17.65 -41.97 -27.24
N GLN A 7 16.91 -42.80 -26.48
CA GLN A 7 15.63 -42.35 -25.94
C GLN A 7 15.94 -41.30 -24.89
N ASP A 8 16.07 -40.09 -25.41
CA ASP A 8 16.02 -38.81 -24.75
C ASP A 8 14.89 -38.82 -23.71
N ASP A 9 15.37 -38.78 -22.48
CA ASP A 9 14.80 -38.22 -21.27
C ASP A 9 13.97 -36.93 -21.50
N ILE A 10 12.89 -36.94 -22.29
CA ILE A 10 11.97 -35.79 -22.39
C ILE A 10 10.55 -36.24 -22.77
N THR A 11 9.92 -37.11 -21.97
CA THR A 11 8.47 -36.94 -21.75
C THR A 11 8.28 -36.19 -20.45
N VAL A 12 8.81 -34.97 -20.40
CA VAL A 12 8.42 -33.97 -19.40
C VAL A 12 6.93 -33.77 -19.61
N ASN A 13 6.13 -34.43 -18.78
CA ASN A 13 4.71 -34.22 -18.68
C ASN A 13 4.52 -32.78 -18.18
N TYR A 14 4.39 -31.85 -19.12
CA TYR A 14 3.90 -30.50 -18.86
C TYR A 14 2.42 -30.59 -18.52
N ALA A 15 2.08 -31.21 -17.38
CA ALA A 15 0.81 -30.94 -16.75
C ALA A 15 0.76 -29.41 -16.61
N PRO A 16 -0.26 -28.71 -17.13
CA PRO A 16 -0.37 -27.29 -16.88
C PRO A 16 -0.53 -27.14 -15.37
N HIS A 17 0.54 -26.74 -14.68
CA HIS A 17 0.46 -26.34 -13.28
C HIS A 17 -0.34 -25.03 -13.31
N SER A 18 -1.65 -25.19 -13.20
CA SER A 18 -2.60 -24.12 -12.95
C SER A 18 -2.01 -23.20 -11.88
N PRO A 19 -1.96 -21.88 -12.09
CA PRO A 19 -1.55 -20.94 -11.06
C PRO A 19 -2.59 -21.01 -9.92
N GLN A 20 -2.31 -21.86 -8.93
CA GLN A 20 -3.11 -22.06 -7.73
C GLN A 20 -2.30 -21.55 -6.55
N GLY A 21 -2.34 -20.24 -6.41
CA GLY A 21 -1.87 -19.48 -5.26
C GLY A 21 -2.61 -18.16 -5.30
N SER A 22 -3.43 -17.89 -4.29
CA SER A 22 -4.37 -16.77 -4.25
C SER A 22 -3.73 -15.47 -4.72
N THR A 23 -4.24 -14.91 -5.81
CA THR A 23 -3.83 -13.64 -6.42
C THR A 23 -3.62 -12.53 -5.37
N VAL A 24 -4.48 -12.49 -4.34
CA VAL A 24 -4.38 -11.59 -3.19
C VAL A 24 -3.13 -11.80 -2.32
N ALA A 25 -2.66 -13.03 -2.11
CA ALA A 25 -1.43 -13.28 -1.35
C ALA A 25 -0.20 -12.79 -2.10
N ASP A 26 -0.13 -12.94 -3.42
CA ASP A 26 0.98 -12.40 -4.23
C ASP A 26 0.92 -10.86 -4.32
N PHE A 27 -0.28 -10.26 -4.26
CA PHE A 27 -0.48 -8.81 -4.08
C PHE A 27 -0.09 -8.30 -2.68
N LEU A 28 -0.26 -9.12 -1.64
CA LEU A 28 0.08 -8.79 -0.25
C LEU A 28 1.55 -9.09 0.09
N SER A 29 2.17 -10.06 -0.59
CA SER A 29 3.52 -10.58 -0.31
C SER A 29 4.63 -9.89 -1.11
N PHE A 30 4.29 -8.97 -2.01
CA PHE A 30 5.26 -8.05 -2.58
C PHE A 30 5.09 -6.66 -1.97
N ARG A 31 6.23 -6.04 -1.67
CA ARG A 31 6.51 -4.63 -1.36
C ARG A 31 5.94 -3.61 -2.39
N THR A 32 4.97 -4.01 -3.20
CA THR A 32 4.15 -3.19 -4.08
C THR A 32 3.17 -2.38 -3.22
N MET A 33 3.62 -1.20 -2.79
CA MET A 33 2.74 -0.05 -2.55
C MET A 33 1.51 -0.24 -1.62
N VAL A 34 1.47 -1.26 -0.75
CA VAL A 34 0.39 -1.40 0.25
C VAL A 34 0.34 -0.17 1.17
N THR A 35 1.50 0.29 1.65
CA THR A 35 1.62 1.48 2.49
C THR A 35 1.02 2.73 1.82
N PRO A 36 1.39 3.11 0.57
CA PRO A 36 0.76 4.26 -0.07
C PRO A 36 -0.74 4.09 -0.34
N ILE A 37 -1.25 2.88 -0.61
CA ILE A 37 -2.70 2.65 -0.78
C ILE A 37 -3.46 2.87 0.54
N ILE A 38 -2.96 2.34 1.66
CA ILE A 38 -3.57 2.54 2.98
C ILE A 38 -3.59 4.02 3.35
N ILE A 39 -2.49 4.74 3.10
CA ILE A 39 -2.40 6.17 3.39
C ILE A 39 -3.36 6.98 2.49
N GLN A 40 -3.52 6.61 1.22
CA GLN A 40 -4.51 7.25 0.33
C GLN A 40 -5.94 7.09 0.86
N ALA A 41 -6.30 5.91 1.38
CA ALA A 41 -7.61 5.70 2.00
C ALA A 41 -7.79 6.55 3.26
N LEU A 42 -6.77 6.64 4.13
CA LEU A 42 -6.78 7.48 5.32
C LEU A 42 -6.86 8.98 4.99
N PHE A 43 -6.16 9.43 3.94
CA PHE A 43 -6.22 10.81 3.47
C PHE A 43 -7.64 11.19 3.05
N TRP A 44 -8.27 10.40 2.19
CA TRP A 44 -9.62 10.66 1.73
C TRP A 44 -10.64 10.61 2.87
N LEU A 45 -10.47 9.69 3.82
CA LEU A 45 -11.29 9.63 5.03
C LEU A 45 -11.12 10.89 5.89
N GLY A 46 -9.88 11.32 6.13
CA GLY A 46 -9.58 12.53 6.89
C GLY A 46 -10.14 13.79 6.23
N VAL A 47 -9.99 13.91 4.91
CA VAL A 47 -10.58 15.00 4.12
C VAL A 47 -12.11 14.98 4.22
N ALA A 48 -12.75 13.81 4.12
CA ALA A 48 -14.20 13.70 4.27
C ALA A 48 -14.66 14.19 5.64
N VAL A 49 -13.96 13.83 6.72
CA VAL A 49 -14.24 14.33 8.08
C VAL A 49 -14.06 15.84 8.16
N CYS A 50 -13.00 16.42 7.59
CA CYS A 50 -12.79 17.87 7.58
C CYS A 50 -13.89 18.61 6.79
N VAL A 51 -14.32 18.07 5.65
CA VAL A 51 -15.38 18.67 4.84
C VAL A 51 -16.72 18.61 5.57
N ILE A 52 -17.09 17.45 6.12
CA ILE A 52 -18.35 17.26 6.85
C ILE A 52 -18.36 18.11 8.13
N GLY A 53 -17.27 18.09 8.91
CA GLY A 53 -17.13 18.88 10.13
C GLY A 53 -17.11 20.38 9.86
N GLY A 54 -16.43 20.82 8.80
CA GLY A 54 -16.42 22.22 8.36
C GLY A 54 -17.80 22.70 7.94
N LEU A 55 -18.52 21.93 7.12
CA LEU A 55 -19.90 22.23 6.74
C LEU A 55 -20.82 22.27 7.96
N ALA A 56 -20.75 21.25 8.82
CA ALA A 56 -21.57 21.19 10.04
C ALA A 56 -21.32 22.41 10.95
N GLY A 57 -20.07 22.85 11.09
CA GLY A 57 -19.72 24.07 11.84
C GLY A 57 -20.31 25.35 11.24
N ILE A 58 -20.35 25.46 9.91
CA ILE A 58 -21.01 26.57 9.22
C ILE A 58 -22.51 26.59 9.52
N PHE A 59 -23.18 25.44 9.44
CA PHE A 59 -24.61 25.33 9.77
C PHE A 59 -24.92 25.52 11.26
N ALA A 60 -23.96 25.23 12.14
CA ALA A 60 -24.07 25.42 13.58
C ALA A 60 -23.86 26.88 14.05
N GLY A 61 -23.59 27.81 13.14
CA GLY A 61 -23.45 29.24 13.45
C GLY A 61 -22.01 29.73 13.63
N GLU A 62 -21.01 28.89 13.34
CA GLU A 62 -19.58 29.22 13.42
C GLU A 62 -18.94 29.22 12.02
N PRO A 63 -19.36 30.12 11.10
CA PRO A 63 -18.96 30.06 9.69
C PRO A 63 -17.46 30.28 9.50
N LEU A 64 -16.85 31.12 10.35
CA LEU A 64 -15.42 31.40 10.30
C LEU A 64 -14.59 30.17 10.69
N GLY A 65 -14.98 29.47 11.77
CA GLY A 65 -14.31 28.24 12.22
C GLY A 65 -14.51 27.07 11.27
N GLY A 66 -15.71 26.94 10.69
CA GLY A 66 -16.01 25.93 9.69
C GLY A 66 -15.24 26.13 8.38
N LEU A 67 -15.13 27.38 7.89
CA LEU A 67 -14.35 27.71 6.70
C LEU A 67 -12.85 27.50 6.93
N LEU A 68 -12.34 27.87 8.11
CA LEU A 68 -10.96 27.61 8.50
C LEU A 68 -10.67 26.11 8.52
N THR A 69 -11.57 25.30 9.09
CA THR A 69 -11.45 23.84 9.14
C THR A 69 -11.48 23.21 7.74
N LEU A 70 -12.27 23.76 6.82
CA LEU A 70 -12.38 23.27 5.45
C LEU A 70 -11.11 23.49 4.62
N PHE A 71 -10.34 24.57 4.91
CA PHE A 71 -9.07 24.86 4.24
C PHE A 71 -7.84 24.32 4.99
N LEU A 72 -7.73 24.56 6.30
CA LEU A 72 -6.59 24.09 7.11
C LEU A 72 -6.68 22.59 7.41
N GLY A 73 -7.88 22.01 7.52
CA GLY A 73 -8.07 20.60 7.84
C GLY A 73 -7.38 19.67 6.84
N PRO A 74 -7.70 19.75 5.53
CA PRO A 74 -7.04 18.95 4.50
C PRO A 74 -5.52 19.16 4.43
N LEU A 75 -5.06 20.40 4.68
CA LEU A 75 -3.63 20.72 4.72
C LEU A 75 -2.93 19.97 5.86
N ILE A 76 -3.51 19.99 7.06
CA ILE A 76 -3.01 19.26 8.23
C ILE A 76 -3.03 17.75 7.96
N VAL A 77 -4.14 17.21 7.44
CA VAL A 77 -4.25 15.77 7.09
C VAL A 77 -3.14 15.36 6.12
N ARG A 78 -2.81 16.19 5.13
CA ARG A 78 -1.71 15.94 4.19
C ARG A 78 -0.35 15.85 4.89
N VAL A 79 -0.05 16.78 5.80
CA VAL A 79 1.21 16.77 6.57
C VAL A 79 1.30 15.52 7.46
N TYR A 80 0.21 15.15 8.14
CA TYR A 80 0.17 13.92 8.93
C TYR A 80 0.39 12.66 8.08
N CYS A 81 -0.24 12.58 6.91
CA CYS A 81 -0.06 11.45 5.98
C CYS A 81 1.39 11.35 5.47
N GLU A 82 2.05 12.48 5.21
CA GLU A 82 3.46 12.52 4.78
C GLU A 82 4.39 11.97 5.88
N VAL A 83 4.18 12.38 7.13
CA VAL A 83 4.97 11.91 8.29
C VAL A 83 4.71 10.43 8.58
N LEU A 84 3.47 9.96 8.43
CA LEU A 84 3.12 8.54 8.57
C LEU A 84 3.86 7.66 7.54
N ILE A 85 3.88 8.07 6.26
CA ILE A 85 4.65 7.39 5.21
C ILE A 85 6.15 7.38 5.57
N LEU A 86 6.69 8.52 6.01
CA LEU A 86 8.09 8.67 6.36
C LEU A 86 8.50 7.70 7.49
N PHE A 87 7.67 7.57 8.54
CA PHE A 87 7.92 6.63 9.64
C PHE A 87 8.00 5.18 9.18
N PHE A 88 7.06 4.74 8.33
CA PHE A 88 7.07 3.39 7.78
C PHE A 88 8.30 3.13 6.90
N ARG A 89 8.73 4.12 6.12
CA ARG A 89 9.96 4.00 5.33
C ARG A 89 11.18 3.82 6.23
N ILE A 90 11.32 4.61 7.29
CA ILE A 90 12.44 4.51 8.25
C ILE A 90 12.46 3.13 8.91
N ASN A 91 11.29 2.63 9.34
CA ASN A 91 11.17 1.30 9.96
C ASN A 91 11.58 0.16 9.01
N THR A 92 11.25 0.30 7.73
CA THR A 92 11.64 -0.68 6.70
C THR A 92 13.17 -0.67 6.51
N THR A 93 13.78 0.51 6.41
CA THR A 93 15.24 0.66 6.29
C THR A 93 15.99 0.10 7.50
N LEU A 94 15.50 0.34 8.71
CA LEU A 94 16.08 -0.19 9.96
C LEU A 94 16.00 -1.73 10.03
N THR A 95 14.89 -2.30 9.56
CA THR A 95 14.70 -3.76 9.51
C THR A 95 15.68 -4.41 8.54
N ASP A 96 15.97 -3.75 7.42
CA ASP A 96 16.92 -4.23 6.40
C ASP A 96 18.37 -4.25 6.92
N ILE A 97 18.78 -3.20 7.65
CA ILE A 97 20.13 -3.12 8.27
C ILE A 97 20.30 -4.21 9.34
N ARG A 98 19.30 -4.40 10.21
CA ARG A 98 19.32 -5.46 11.24
C ARG A 98 19.54 -6.85 10.61
N ASN A 99 18.93 -7.12 9.46
CA ASN A 99 19.03 -8.43 8.82
C ASN A 99 20.40 -8.65 8.14
N ASN A 100 21.11 -7.58 7.78
CA ASN A 100 22.46 -7.64 7.20
C ASN A 100 23.58 -7.84 8.24
N THR A 101 23.38 -7.42 9.49
CA THR A 101 24.39 -7.56 10.57
C THR A 101 24.39 -8.94 11.24
N LYS A 102 23.39 -9.81 11.00
CA LYS A 102 23.37 -11.19 11.52
C LYS A 102 24.26 -12.17 10.73
N ARG A 103 25.41 -11.71 10.22
CA ARG A 103 26.48 -12.56 9.72
C ARG A 103 27.63 -12.60 10.71
#